data_AF-X1PP82-F1
#
_entry.id   AF-X1PP82-F1
#
_cell.length_a   1.000
_cell.length_b   1.000
_cell.length_c   1.000
_cell.angle_alpha   90.00
_cell.angle_beta   90.00
_cell.angle_gamma   90.00
#
_symmetry.space_group_name_H-M   'P 1'
#
loop_
_entity.id
_entity.type
_entity.pdbx_description
1 polymer ?
#
loop_
_entity_poly.entity_id
_entity_poly.type
_entity_poly.pdbx_seq_one_letter_code
_entity_poly.pdbx_strand_id
1 'polypeptide(L)'
;MIGHCSKCHKIWTLEVKQGICQWCGQQAYCQTTTTLARLPKSSSQQTQRQPAIDKGYNHLEGKWLTYYNVAVKFLRKVDSQDREDLLHTILVNLAIADENGDKPDTTSWMYGVAHFTVFDFIYEWCSRVKGIRCHNCSHKQRNQCREHNTRGAKCPKAVHLESLYRQVRVGSEGSTVELIELIPAKAPDMETQRSFESLTNKCPDFVAFTAV
;
A
#
# COMPACT_ATOMS: atom_id res chain seq x y z
N MET A 1 -24.65 -20.73 -35.43
CA MET A 1 -24.15 -19.75 -34.42
C MET A 1 -25.32 -19.34 -33.54
N ILE A 2 -25.11 -18.97 -32.27
CA ILE A 2 -26.20 -18.55 -31.38
C ILE A 2 -26.40 -17.03 -31.52
N GLY A 3 -27.60 -16.63 -31.97
CA GLY A 3 -28.03 -15.24 -32.04
C GLY A 3 -28.76 -14.83 -30.77
N HIS A 4 -28.50 -13.62 -30.30
CA HIS A 4 -29.16 -13.02 -29.13
C HIS A 4 -29.75 -11.66 -29.51
N CYS A 5 -31.01 -11.42 -29.15
CA CYS A 5 -31.63 -10.10 -29.28
C CYS A 5 -31.59 -9.37 -27.93
N SER A 6 -30.90 -8.22 -27.86
CA SER A 6 -30.82 -7.39 -26.65
C SER A 6 -32.16 -6.75 -26.23
N LYS A 7 -33.14 -6.69 -27.15
CA LYS A 7 -34.46 -6.08 -26.87
C LYS A 7 -35.49 -7.09 -26.35
N CYS A 8 -35.47 -8.31 -26.90
CA CYS A 8 -36.42 -9.36 -26.53
C CYS A 8 -35.82 -10.41 -25.60
N HIS A 9 -34.50 -10.37 -25.37
CA HIS A 9 -33.73 -11.35 -24.60
C HIS A 9 -33.94 -12.81 -25.04
N LYS A 10 -34.34 -13.01 -26.31
CA LYS A 10 -34.54 -14.33 -26.91
C LYS A 10 -33.27 -14.79 -27.62
N ILE A 11 -33.02 -16.08 -27.54
CA ILE A 11 -31.85 -16.76 -28.09
C ILE A 11 -32.32 -17.75 -29.14
N TRP A 12 -31.69 -17.77 -30.31
CA TRP A 12 -32.00 -18.72 -31.39
C TRP A 12 -30.76 -19.08 -32.21
N THR A 13 -30.87 -20.13 -33.01
CA THR A 13 -29.80 -20.56 -33.92
C THR A 13 -29.87 -19.76 -35.22
N LEU A 14 -28.78 -19.04 -35.53
CA LEU A 14 -28.58 -18.33 -36.78
C LEU A 14 -27.74 -19.17 -37.76
N GLU A 15 -28.20 -19.27 -39.01
CA GLU A 15 -27.47 -19.88 -40.13
C GLU A 15 -26.37 -18.95 -40.68
N VAL A 16 -26.56 -17.63 -40.59
CA VAL A 16 -25.62 -16.59 -41.09
C VAL A 16 -25.12 -15.66 -39.97
N LYS A 17 -23.92 -15.07 -40.16
CA LYS A 17 -23.20 -14.27 -39.14
C LYS A 17 -23.92 -13.01 -38.65
N GLN A 18 -24.90 -12.49 -39.38
CA GLN A 18 -25.72 -11.35 -38.99
C GLN A 18 -27.16 -11.66 -39.39
N GLY A 19 -28.08 -11.60 -38.43
CA GLY A 19 -29.48 -11.93 -38.66
C GLY A 19 -30.39 -10.87 -38.08
N ILE A 20 -31.54 -10.67 -38.70
CA ILE A 20 -32.62 -9.86 -38.14
C ILE A 20 -33.41 -10.74 -37.16
N CYS A 21 -33.76 -10.21 -35.99
CA CYS A 21 -34.59 -10.88 -35.00
C CYS A 21 -35.97 -11.17 -35.58
N GLN A 22 -36.36 -12.46 -35.63
CA GLN A 22 -37.64 -12.87 -36.19
C GLN A 22 -38.86 -12.36 -35.40
N TRP A 23 -38.67 -11.94 -34.13
CA TRP A 23 -39.77 -11.44 -33.29
C TRP A 23 -39.94 -9.92 -33.30
N CYS A 24 -38.87 -9.16 -33.52
CA CYS A 24 -38.93 -7.69 -33.43
C CYS A 24 -38.35 -6.95 -34.62
N GLY A 25 -37.86 -7.66 -35.64
CA GLY A 25 -37.35 -7.07 -36.88
C GLY A 25 -36.04 -6.28 -36.74
N GLN A 26 -35.37 -6.34 -35.58
CA GLN A 26 -34.14 -5.59 -35.30
C GLN A 26 -32.88 -6.43 -35.51
N GLN A 27 -31.76 -5.79 -35.83
CA GLN A 27 -30.48 -6.45 -36.06
C GLN A 27 -30.00 -7.21 -34.81
N ALA A 28 -29.68 -8.49 -34.97
CA ALA A 28 -29.15 -9.36 -33.94
C ALA A 28 -27.66 -9.62 -34.19
N TYR A 29 -26.87 -9.64 -33.11
CA TYR A 29 -25.44 -9.91 -33.15
C TYR A 29 -25.16 -11.37 -32.77
N CYS A 30 -24.24 -12.02 -33.50
CA CYS A 30 -23.75 -13.35 -33.13
C CYS A 30 -22.81 -13.23 -31.94
N GLN A 31 -23.08 -13.95 -30.84
CA GLN A 31 -22.08 -14.16 -29.79
C GLN A 31 -21.27 -15.41 -30.13
N THR A 32 -20.03 -15.24 -30.60
CA THR A 32 -19.07 -16.34 -30.66
C THR A 32 -18.56 -16.61 -29.26
N THR A 33 -18.70 -17.84 -28.79
CA THR A 33 -18.39 -18.34 -27.43
C THR A 33 -16.88 -18.40 -27.13
N THR A 34 -16.17 -17.27 -27.26
CA THR A 34 -14.78 -17.10 -26.79
C THR A 34 -14.63 -15.91 -25.84
N THR A 35 -15.72 -15.48 -25.20
CA THR A 35 -15.63 -14.57 -24.06
C THR A 35 -15.57 -15.42 -22.80
N LEU A 36 -14.38 -15.50 -22.18
CA LEU A 36 -14.23 -15.97 -20.80
C LEU A 36 -15.36 -15.36 -19.97
N ALA A 37 -16.05 -16.22 -19.21
CA ALA A 37 -17.15 -15.81 -18.36
C ALA A 37 -16.72 -14.56 -17.57
N ARG A 38 -17.42 -13.44 -17.79
CA ARG A 38 -17.25 -12.28 -16.90
C ARG A 38 -17.62 -12.79 -15.52
N LEU A 39 -16.66 -12.78 -14.60
CA LEU A 39 -16.93 -12.98 -13.18
C LEU A 39 -18.19 -12.17 -12.83
N PRO A 40 -19.20 -12.78 -12.17
CA PRO A 40 -20.34 -12.04 -11.70
C PRO A 40 -19.80 -10.85 -10.91
N LYS A 41 -20.21 -9.65 -11.32
CA LYS A 41 -19.84 -8.40 -10.67
C LYS A 41 -20.16 -8.58 -9.21
N SER A 42 -19.14 -8.72 -8.36
CA SER A 42 -19.33 -8.77 -6.92
C SER A 42 -20.04 -7.48 -6.56
N SER A 43 -21.26 -7.59 -6.02
CA SER A 43 -21.90 -6.45 -5.42
C SER A 43 -20.98 -6.09 -4.26
N SER A 44 -20.17 -5.04 -4.43
CA SER A 44 -19.52 -4.39 -3.31
C SER A 44 -20.65 -3.89 -2.43
N GLN A 45 -21.05 -4.71 -1.45
CA GLN A 45 -21.70 -4.17 -0.27
C GLN A 45 -20.71 -3.15 0.24
N GLN A 46 -21.02 -1.87 0.01
CA GLN A 46 -20.28 -0.78 0.61
C GLN A 46 -20.27 -1.07 2.10
N THR A 47 -19.16 -1.58 2.60
CA THR A 47 -18.89 -1.64 4.03
C THR A 47 -19.17 -0.24 4.52
N GLN A 48 -20.20 -0.09 5.36
CA GLN A 48 -20.57 1.19 5.93
C GLN A 48 -19.27 1.80 6.45
N ARG A 49 -18.87 2.92 5.84
CA ARG A 49 -17.71 3.66 6.33
C ARG A 49 -18.06 4.00 7.77
N GLN A 50 -17.24 3.54 8.71
CA GLN A 50 -17.37 3.94 10.10
C GLN A 50 -17.57 5.46 10.14
N PRO A 51 -18.54 5.97 10.92
CA PRO A 51 -18.76 7.40 11.04
C PRO A 51 -17.42 8.05 11.39
N ALA A 52 -17.12 9.17 10.73
CA ALA A 52 -15.90 9.92 10.99
C ALA A 52 -15.85 10.22 12.49
N ILE A 53 -15.00 9.48 13.21
CA ILE A 53 -14.59 9.84 14.56
C ILE A 53 -14.13 11.29 14.42
N ASP A 54 -14.74 12.18 15.20
CA ASP A 54 -14.37 13.58 15.25
C ASP A 54 -12.93 13.66 15.77
N LYS A 55 -11.97 13.58 14.83
CA LYS A 55 -10.53 13.60 15.10
C LYS A 55 -10.01 15.02 15.35
N GLY A 56 -10.90 15.95 15.72
CA GLY A 56 -10.53 17.33 16.01
C GLY A 56 -10.12 18.15 14.78
N TYR A 57 -10.36 17.69 13.55
CA TYR A 57 -9.97 18.42 12.33
C TYR A 57 -11.10 19.25 11.70
N ASN A 58 -12.28 19.31 12.35
CA ASN A 58 -13.47 19.97 11.81
C ASN A 58 -13.35 21.50 11.80
N HIS A 59 -12.35 22.05 12.49
CA HIS A 59 -12.06 23.48 12.57
C HIS A 59 -10.98 23.93 11.57
N LEU A 60 -10.48 23.03 10.70
CA LEU A 60 -9.49 23.41 9.71
C LEU A 60 -10.14 24.28 8.62
N GLU A 61 -9.51 25.42 8.33
CA GLU A 61 -9.94 26.36 7.30
C GLU A 61 -8.84 26.59 6.25
N GLY A 62 -9.21 27.14 5.09
CA GLY A 62 -8.29 27.52 4.03
C GLY A 62 -7.45 26.36 3.48
N LYS A 63 -6.13 26.57 3.33
CA LYS A 63 -5.19 25.60 2.75
C LYS A 63 -5.13 24.29 3.54
N TRP A 64 -5.20 24.36 4.87
CA TRP A 64 -5.14 23.19 5.75
C TRP A 64 -6.31 22.24 5.52
N LEU A 65 -7.51 22.77 5.27
CA LEU A 65 -8.68 21.95 4.92
C LEU A 65 -8.46 21.22 3.59
N THR A 66 -7.88 21.90 2.60
CA THR A 66 -7.52 21.29 1.32
C THR A 66 -6.52 20.16 1.49
N TYR A 67 -5.45 20.38 2.28
CA TYR A 67 -4.44 19.36 2.57
C TYR A 67 -5.06 18.15 3.29
N TYR A 68 -5.93 18.40 4.28
CA TYR A 68 -6.63 17.35 4.99
C TYR A 68 -7.49 16.49 4.06
N ASN A 69 -8.25 17.11 3.16
CA ASN A 69 -9.09 16.42 2.19
C ASN A 69 -8.27 15.53 1.23
N VAL A 70 -7.05 15.93 0.89
CA VAL A 70 -6.11 15.09 0.12
C VAL A 70 -5.58 13.96 0.99
N ALA A 71 -5.07 14.27 2.18
CA ALA A 71 -4.39 13.32 3.07
C ALA A 71 -5.30 12.17 3.54
N VAL A 72 -6.56 12.45 3.88
CA VAL A 72 -7.54 11.44 4.33
C VAL A 72 -7.71 10.30 3.32
N LYS A 73 -7.52 10.56 2.02
CA LYS A 73 -7.64 9.55 0.96
C LYS A 73 -6.56 8.48 1.04
N PHE A 74 -5.43 8.78 1.69
CA PHE A 74 -4.28 7.88 1.79
C PHE A 74 -4.24 7.04 3.08
N LEU A 75 -5.03 7.38 4.11
CA LEU A 75 -4.96 6.73 5.42
C LEU A 75 -5.30 5.24 5.40
N ARG A 76 -6.04 4.78 4.39
CA ARG A 76 -6.35 3.35 4.22
C ARG A 76 -5.14 2.51 3.80
N LYS A 77 -4.04 3.13 3.38
CA LYS A 77 -2.81 2.42 2.98
C LYS A 77 -2.04 1.88 4.20
N VAL A 78 -2.15 2.52 5.35
CA VAL A 78 -1.45 2.16 6.60
C VAL A 78 -2.40 1.52 7.62
N ASP A 79 -1.83 0.95 8.69
CA ASP A 79 -2.61 0.44 9.81
C ASP A 79 -3.41 1.56 10.46
N SER A 80 -4.54 1.21 11.06
CA SER A 80 -5.37 2.07 11.90
C SER A 80 -4.59 2.87 12.95
N GLN A 81 -3.60 2.26 13.60
CA GLN A 81 -2.77 2.88 14.64
C GLN A 81 -1.89 4.01 14.05
N ASP A 82 -1.34 3.80 12.86
CA ASP A 82 -0.43 4.72 12.19
C ASP A 82 -1.13 5.83 11.38
N ARG A 83 -2.47 5.80 11.30
CA ARG A 83 -3.22 6.74 10.43
C ARG A 83 -3.05 8.18 10.85
N GLU A 84 -3.00 8.45 12.16
CA GLU A 84 -2.92 9.81 12.68
C GLU A 84 -1.52 10.40 12.43
N ASP A 85 -0.48 9.61 12.66
CA ASP A 85 0.90 9.99 12.36
C ASP A 85 1.11 10.24 10.86
N LEU A 86 0.58 9.35 10.00
CA LEU A 86 0.65 9.55 8.56
C LEU A 86 -0.13 10.81 8.13
N LEU A 87 -1.33 11.02 8.68
CA LEU A 87 -2.15 12.20 8.40
C LEU A 87 -1.35 13.46 8.69
N HIS A 88 -0.80 13.55 9.90
CA HIS A 88 0.00 14.69 10.34
C HIS A 88 1.23 14.89 9.44
N THR A 89 1.94 13.81 9.11
CA THR A 89 3.12 13.87 8.24
C THR A 89 2.79 14.42 6.85
N ILE A 90 1.67 13.98 6.24
CA ILE A 90 1.24 14.49 4.92
C ILE A 90 0.89 15.98 5.01
N LEU A 91 0.19 16.40 6.06
CA LEU A 91 -0.18 17.82 6.25
C LEU A 91 1.06 18.70 6.37
N VAL A 92 2.04 18.31 7.19
CA VAL A 92 3.30 19.04 7.38
C VAL A 92 4.10 19.09 6.09
N ASN A 93 4.22 17.97 5.36
CA ASN A 93 4.95 17.93 4.10
C ASN A 93 4.31 18.81 3.03
N LEU A 94 2.98 18.88 2.96
CA LEU A 94 2.27 19.79 2.06
C LEU A 94 2.53 21.25 2.42
N ALA A 95 2.48 21.59 3.72
CA ALA A 95 2.74 22.96 4.18
C ALA A 95 4.19 23.40 3.88
N ILE A 96 5.18 22.59 4.22
CA ILE A 96 6.60 22.84 3.88
C ILE A 96 6.76 22.98 2.36
N ALA A 97 6.11 22.12 1.60
CA ALA A 97 6.29 22.10 0.16
C ALA A 97 5.57 23.27 -0.56
N ASP A 98 4.54 23.85 0.07
CA ASP A 98 3.83 25.08 -0.34
C ASP A 98 4.65 26.33 0.00
N GLU A 99 5.27 26.39 1.19
CA GLU A 99 6.18 27.48 1.59
C GLU A 99 7.40 27.62 0.66
N ASN A 100 7.85 26.51 0.06
CA ASN A 100 8.99 26.48 -0.87
C ASN A 100 8.69 27.06 -2.27
N GLY A 101 7.50 27.63 -2.51
CA GLY A 101 7.35 28.82 -3.38
C GLY A 101 7.07 28.66 -4.88
N ASP A 102 7.33 27.52 -5.55
CA ASP A 102 7.26 27.47 -7.03
C ASP A 102 6.29 26.44 -7.63
N LYS A 103 5.25 26.05 -6.89
CA LYS A 103 4.42 24.88 -7.28
C LYS A 103 3.00 25.30 -7.62
N PRO A 104 2.42 24.73 -8.69
CA PRO A 104 1.05 25.05 -9.04
C PRO A 104 0.13 24.54 -7.92
N ASP A 105 -0.83 25.38 -7.51
CA ASP A 105 -1.91 25.04 -6.57
C ASP A 105 -2.91 24.07 -7.23
N THR A 106 -2.38 22.96 -7.72
CA THR A 106 -3.09 21.93 -8.46
C THR A 106 -3.18 20.71 -7.57
N THR A 107 -4.37 20.15 -7.46
CA THR A 107 -4.62 18.96 -6.63
C THR A 107 -3.69 17.79 -6.99
N SER A 108 -3.32 17.65 -8.27
CA SER A 108 -2.37 16.63 -8.75
C SER A 108 -1.02 16.68 -8.04
N TRP A 109 -0.48 17.89 -7.83
CA TRP A 109 0.78 18.07 -7.11
C TRP A 109 0.65 17.63 -5.65
N MET A 110 -0.44 18.00 -4.99
CA MET A 110 -0.70 17.58 -3.60
C MET A 110 -0.83 16.06 -3.48
N TYR A 111 -1.50 15.41 -4.44
CA TYR A 111 -1.53 13.94 -4.51
C TYR A 111 -0.14 13.35 -4.69
N GLY A 112 0.72 13.99 -5.48
CA GLY A 112 2.12 13.59 -5.64
C GLY A 112 2.87 13.61 -4.31
N VAL A 113 2.83 14.73 -3.59
CA VAL A 113 3.46 14.88 -2.26
C VAL A 113 2.91 13.85 -1.27
N ALA A 114 1.60 13.68 -1.20
CA ALA A 114 0.97 12.69 -0.33
C ALA A 114 1.38 11.26 -0.70
N HIS A 115 1.48 10.94 -1.99
CA HIS A 115 1.93 9.64 -2.46
C HIS A 115 3.38 9.34 -2.07
N PHE A 116 4.30 10.29 -2.27
CA PHE A 116 5.70 10.15 -1.85
C PHE A 116 5.83 10.04 -0.33
N THR A 117 5.06 10.82 0.41
CA THR A 117 5.06 10.75 1.88
C THR A 117 4.63 9.37 2.39
N VAL A 118 3.57 8.79 1.83
CA VAL A 118 3.13 7.43 2.19
C VAL A 118 4.19 6.40 1.87
N PHE A 119 4.84 6.55 0.71
CA PHE A 119 5.92 5.67 0.30
C PHE A 119 7.07 5.75 1.32
N ASP A 120 7.57 6.94 1.62
CA ASP A 120 8.64 7.13 2.60
C ASP A 120 8.26 6.56 3.97
N PHE A 121 7.04 6.83 4.44
CA PHE A 121 6.50 6.28 5.69
C PHE A 121 6.58 4.75 5.74
N ILE A 122 6.10 4.07 4.69
CA ILE A 122 6.14 2.61 4.60
C ILE A 122 7.59 2.11 4.54
N TYR A 123 8.47 2.78 3.80
CA TYR A 123 9.88 2.38 3.69
C TYR A 123 10.64 2.55 5.00
N GLU A 124 10.37 3.62 5.75
CA GLU A 124 10.95 3.80 7.09
C GLU A 124 10.52 2.69 8.03
N TRP A 125 9.21 2.42 8.08
CA TRP A 125 8.68 1.33 8.88
C TRP A 125 9.32 -0.01 8.50
N CYS A 126 9.33 -0.37 7.21
CA CYS A 126 9.96 -1.59 6.72
C CYS A 126 11.46 -1.67 7.01
N SER A 127 12.17 -0.54 6.98
CA SER A 127 13.60 -0.49 7.32
C SER A 127 13.84 -0.78 8.79
N ARG A 128 12.95 -0.33 9.70
CA ARG A 128 13.04 -0.63 11.13
C ARG A 128 12.78 -2.12 11.40
N VAL A 129 11.82 -2.71 10.69
CA VAL A 129 11.48 -4.14 10.83
C VAL A 129 12.55 -5.07 10.23
N LYS A 130 12.95 -4.82 8.98
CA LYS A 130 13.88 -5.69 8.24
C LYS A 130 15.36 -5.36 8.50
N GLY A 131 15.65 -4.27 9.20
CA GLY A 131 17.03 -3.79 9.45
C GLY A 131 17.77 -3.34 8.19
N ILE A 132 17.07 -3.11 7.06
CA ILE A 132 17.68 -2.82 5.76
C ILE A 132 16.95 -1.67 5.05
N ARG A 133 17.72 -0.67 4.60
CA ARG A 133 17.21 0.50 3.87
C ARG A 133 17.68 0.51 2.42
N CYS A 134 17.12 -0.36 1.57
CA CYS A 134 17.49 -0.42 0.15
C CYS A 134 17.13 0.83 -0.65
N HIS A 135 16.18 1.66 -0.18
CA HIS A 135 15.79 2.90 -0.85
C HIS A 135 16.98 3.87 -1.01
N ASN A 136 17.84 3.98 0.01
CA ASN A 136 19.02 4.86 -0.01
C ASN A 136 20.16 4.31 -0.88
N CYS A 137 20.00 3.13 -1.50
CA CYS A 137 21.01 2.56 -2.36
C CYS A 137 20.83 3.04 -3.81
N SER A 138 21.95 3.38 -4.46
CA SER A 138 21.93 3.79 -5.87
C SER A 138 21.42 2.66 -6.78
N HIS A 139 20.99 2.99 -8.00
CA HIS A 139 20.60 1.99 -8.99
C HIS A 139 21.73 0.97 -9.26
N LYS A 140 22.98 1.44 -9.35
CA LYS A 140 24.17 0.58 -9.52
C LYS A 140 24.31 -0.42 -8.37
N GLN A 141 24.23 0.03 -7.12
CA GLN A 141 24.29 -0.83 -5.94
C GLN A 141 23.14 -1.86 -5.94
N ARG A 142 21.92 -1.41 -6.25
CA ARG A 142 20.75 -2.29 -6.29
C ARG A 142 20.82 -3.34 -7.40
N ASN A 143 21.49 -3.05 -8.51
CA ASN A 143 21.73 -4.00 -9.61
C ASN A 143 22.82 -5.02 -9.25
N GLN A 144 23.94 -4.57 -8.69
CA GLN A 144 24.97 -5.47 -8.15
C GLN A 144 24.39 -6.45 -7.12
N CYS A 145 23.50 -5.97 -6.24
CA CYS A 145 22.83 -6.85 -5.29
C CYS A 145 21.89 -7.88 -5.94
N ARG A 146 21.34 -7.60 -7.14
CA ARG A 146 20.55 -8.58 -7.92
C ARG A 146 21.48 -9.62 -8.54
N GLU A 147 22.56 -9.17 -9.17
CA GLU A 147 23.55 -10.03 -9.83
C GLU A 147 24.20 -11.00 -8.86
N HIS A 148 24.59 -10.52 -7.68
CA HIS A 148 25.28 -11.32 -6.66
C HIS A 148 24.33 -11.98 -5.64
N ASN A 149 23.01 -11.79 -5.77
CA ASN A 149 22.00 -12.29 -4.84
C ASN A 149 22.29 -11.96 -3.35
N THR A 150 22.77 -10.74 -3.09
CA THR A 150 23.15 -10.24 -1.76
C THR A 150 22.06 -9.39 -1.11
N ARG A 151 20.81 -9.47 -1.59
CA ARG A 151 19.68 -8.74 -0.99
C ARG A 151 19.23 -9.38 0.32
N GLY A 152 18.53 -8.59 1.14
CA GLY A 152 17.96 -9.08 2.41
C GLY A 152 19.06 -9.42 3.42
N ALA A 153 18.97 -10.59 4.04
CA ALA A 153 19.88 -11.03 5.09
C ALA A 153 21.38 -10.99 4.71
N LYS A 154 21.71 -11.09 3.41
CA LYS A 154 23.09 -11.04 2.90
C LYS A 154 23.55 -9.62 2.54
N CYS A 155 22.75 -8.59 2.86
CA CYS A 155 23.07 -7.22 2.50
C CYS A 155 24.23 -6.71 3.36
N PRO A 156 25.29 -6.14 2.75
CA PRO A 156 26.41 -5.59 3.51
C PRO A 156 26.03 -4.34 4.33
N LYS A 157 24.89 -3.73 4.03
CA LYS A 157 24.32 -2.59 4.78
C LYS A 157 23.18 -3.01 5.72
N ALA A 158 22.93 -4.31 5.88
CA ALA A 158 21.96 -4.78 6.85
C ALA A 158 22.48 -4.49 8.26
N VAL A 159 21.62 -3.90 9.08
CA VAL A 159 21.83 -3.92 10.53
C VAL A 159 21.62 -5.35 10.97
N HIS A 160 22.67 -5.97 11.52
CA HIS A 160 22.57 -7.33 12.03
C HIS A 160 21.71 -7.31 13.29
N LEU A 161 20.52 -7.89 13.18
CA LEU A 161 19.69 -8.19 14.35
C LEU A 161 20.25 -9.45 14.99
N GLU A 162 20.67 -9.34 16.24
CA GLU A 162 21.05 -10.49 17.06
C GLU A 162 19.86 -10.96 17.89
N SER A 163 19.78 -12.27 18.16
CA SER A 163 18.72 -12.79 19.04
C SER A 163 18.90 -12.27 20.45
N LEU A 164 17.82 -11.80 21.07
CA LEU A 164 17.81 -11.43 22.49
C LEU A 164 18.10 -12.62 23.42
N TYR A 165 17.83 -13.84 22.95
CA TYR A 165 18.19 -15.09 23.65
C TYR A 165 19.62 -15.54 23.37
N ARG A 166 20.43 -14.74 22.65
CA ARG A 166 21.84 -15.05 22.47
C ARG A 166 22.55 -14.96 23.82
N GLN A 167 23.30 -16.01 24.15
CA GLN A 167 24.14 -16.03 25.34
C GLN A 167 25.37 -15.14 25.13
N VAL A 168 25.58 -14.19 26.05
CA VAL A 168 26.72 -13.27 26.09
C VAL A 168 27.55 -13.59 27.32
N ARG A 169 28.89 -13.66 27.15
CA ARG A 169 29.80 -13.84 28.28
C ARG A 169 29.97 -12.53 29.02
N VAL A 170 29.74 -12.55 30.33
CA VAL A 170 29.90 -11.38 31.22
C VAL A 170 30.85 -11.78 32.34
N GLY A 171 31.91 -11.00 32.53
CA GLY A 171 32.93 -11.21 33.55
C GLY A 171 34.10 -12.11 33.12
N SER A 172 35.17 -12.10 33.93
CA SER A 172 36.39 -12.91 33.72
C SER A 172 36.21 -14.40 34.00
N GLU A 173 35.10 -14.80 34.63
CA GLU A 173 34.85 -16.17 35.11
C GLU A 173 33.96 -16.99 34.16
N GLY A 174 33.63 -16.47 32.98
CA GLY A 174 32.96 -17.24 31.92
C GLY A 174 31.46 -17.45 32.13
N SER A 175 30.83 -16.77 33.08
CA SER A 175 29.37 -16.76 33.22
C SER A 175 28.69 -16.22 31.95
N THR A 176 27.76 -16.99 31.42
CA THR A 176 26.91 -16.62 30.29
C THR A 176 25.58 -16.10 30.81
N VAL A 177 25.21 -14.89 30.42
CA VAL A 177 23.86 -14.34 30.62
C VAL A 177 23.19 -14.16 29.27
N GLU A 178 21.86 -14.15 29.23
CA GLU A 178 21.16 -13.87 27.98
C GLU A 178 21.23 -12.37 27.66
N LEU A 179 21.36 -12.02 26.38
CA LEU A 179 21.42 -10.62 25.94
C LEU A 179 20.20 -9.82 26.42
N ILE A 180 19.03 -10.47 26.56
CA ILE A 180 17.80 -9.87 27.07
C ILE A 180 17.93 -9.37 28.51
N GLU A 181 18.70 -10.05 29.36
CA GLU A 181 18.89 -9.72 30.78
C GLU A 181 19.78 -8.49 30.97
N LEU A 182 20.55 -8.14 29.94
CA LEU A 182 21.42 -6.96 29.92
C LEU A 182 20.67 -5.69 29.49
N ILE A 183 19.44 -5.81 29.00
CA ILE A 183 18.61 -4.66 28.62
C ILE A 183 17.86 -4.18 29.87
N PRO A 184 18.04 -2.92 30.31
CA PRO A 184 17.33 -2.42 31.48
C PRO A 184 15.82 -2.50 31.26
N ALA A 185 15.07 -2.92 32.28
CA ALA A 185 13.64 -3.31 32.30
C ALA A 185 12.62 -2.22 31.88
N LYS A 186 13.06 -1.14 31.23
CA LYS A 186 12.23 -0.09 30.66
C LYS A 186 11.99 -0.31 29.15
N ALA A 187 11.80 -1.56 28.74
CA ALA A 187 11.25 -1.86 27.44
C ALA A 187 9.72 -1.63 27.48
N PRO A 188 9.13 -0.95 26.48
CA PRO A 188 7.68 -0.82 26.40
C PRO A 188 7.03 -2.21 26.26
N ASP A 189 5.80 -2.31 26.77
CA ASP A 189 4.98 -3.51 26.81
C ASP A 189 4.96 -4.29 25.48
N MET A 190 5.28 -5.58 25.59
CA MET A 190 5.36 -6.56 24.50
C MET A 190 3.99 -6.84 23.84
N GLU A 191 2.87 -6.38 24.42
CA GLU A 191 1.53 -6.50 23.82
C GLU A 191 1.40 -5.76 22.47
N THR A 192 2.29 -4.82 22.18
CA THR A 192 2.35 -4.08 20.90
C THR A 192 2.82 -4.96 19.72
N GLN A 193 3.32 -6.17 19.97
CA GLN A 193 3.93 -7.03 18.95
C GLN A 193 2.90 -7.84 18.12
N ARG A 194 1.62 -7.89 18.53
CA ARG A 194 0.58 -8.71 17.87
C ARG A 194 -0.01 -8.14 16.58
N SER A 195 0.32 -6.91 16.18
CA SER A 195 -0.13 -6.33 14.89
C SER A 195 0.89 -6.44 13.75
N PHE A 196 2.10 -6.96 14.01
CA PHE A 196 3.22 -6.91 13.06
C PHE A 196 3.04 -7.78 11.79
N GLU A 197 2.31 -8.88 11.87
CA GLU A 197 2.12 -9.82 10.75
C GLU A 197 1.30 -9.23 9.59
N SER A 198 0.40 -8.29 9.89
CA SER A 198 -0.41 -7.61 8.87
C SER A 198 0.42 -6.73 7.93
N LEU A 199 1.62 -6.33 8.36
CA LEU A 199 2.39 -5.24 7.73
C LEU A 199 3.66 -5.74 7.04
N THR A 200 4.19 -6.92 7.40
CA THR A 200 5.30 -7.55 6.67
C THR A 200 4.98 -7.80 5.20
N ASN A 201 3.71 -8.13 4.89
CA ASN A 201 3.19 -8.28 3.52
C ASN A 201 2.98 -6.95 2.78
N LYS A 202 2.96 -5.81 3.49
CA LYS A 202 2.85 -4.47 2.88
C LYS A 202 4.20 -3.84 2.54
N CYS A 203 5.29 -4.41 3.04
CA CYS A 203 6.61 -4.00 2.60
C CYS A 203 6.76 -4.38 1.13
N PRO A 204 6.83 -3.40 0.20
CA PRO A 204 6.93 -3.73 -1.19
C PRO A 204 8.23 -4.51 -1.44
N ASP A 205 8.11 -5.75 -1.88
CA ASP A 205 9.26 -6.53 -2.38
C ASP A 205 9.84 -5.85 -3.62
N PHE A 206 8.98 -5.19 -4.39
CA PHE A 206 9.26 -4.31 -5.52
C PHE A 206 8.14 -3.26 -5.64
N VAL A 207 8.47 -1.97 -5.71
CA VAL A 207 7.56 -0.99 -6.30
C VAL A 207 7.95 -0.84 -7.76
N ALA A 208 7.34 -1.66 -8.63
CA ALA A 208 7.20 -1.32 -10.03
C ALA A 208 5.99 -0.39 -10.13
N PHE A 209 6.24 0.89 -10.41
CA PHE A 209 5.18 1.81 -10.79
C PHE A 209 4.68 1.38 -12.18
N THR A 210 3.51 0.75 -12.26
CA THR A 210 2.70 0.86 -13.47
C THR A 210 2.09 2.26 -13.45
N ALA A 211 2.68 3.16 -14.23
CA ALA A 211 2.04 4.41 -14.58
C ALA A 211 0.70 4.09 -15.26
N VAL A 212 -0.38 4.68 -14.74
CA VAL A 212 -1.64 4.87 -15.47
C VAL A 212 -1.67 6.31 -15.91
#